data_AF-A0A1A3HFU0-F1
#
_entry.id   AF-A0A1A3HFU0-F1
#
_cell.length_a   1.000
_cell.length_b   1.000
_cell.length_c   1.000
_cell.angle_alpha   90.00
_cell.angle_beta   90.00
_cell.angle_gamma   90.00
#
_symmetry.space_group_name_H-M   'P 1'
#
loop_
_entity.id
_entity.type
_entity.pdbx_description
1 polymer ?
#
loop_
_entity_poly.entity_id
_entity_poly.type
_entity_poly.pdbx_seq_one_letter_code
_entity_poly.pdbx_strand_id
1 'polypeptide(L)'
;MLIAQCIVLLLARRNDRRRSDPELLKQCAAFSSAAGRFKRDIATKPRDEWDLSALDSLEEASDSIDIIGTPEIESAAERLIGYVPLVLEPKRFDVEEQDAVQGVFDAHRQFVAAVRRHFHKPPKVHQAVPILVHPRAVEEKTEPSTD
;
A
#
# COMPACT_ATOMS: atom_id res chain seq x y z
N MET A 1 -6.23 2.37 -46.98
CA MET A 1 -6.09 1.18 -46.11
C MET A 1 -5.54 1.46 -44.70
N LEU A 2 -5.08 2.67 -44.35
CA LEU A 2 -4.57 3.00 -43.00
C LEU A 2 -5.66 3.03 -41.90
N ILE A 3 -6.88 3.46 -42.22
CA ILE A 3 -7.98 3.59 -41.24
C ILE A 3 -8.38 2.21 -40.66
N ALA A 4 -8.42 1.17 -41.49
CA ALA A 4 -8.75 -0.18 -41.06
C ALA A 4 -7.69 -0.76 -40.10
N GLN A 5 -6.39 -0.50 -40.36
CA GLN A 5 -5.31 -0.90 -39.46
C GLN A 5 -5.39 -0.18 -38.11
N CYS A 6 -5.70 1.12 -38.10
CA CYS A 6 -5.90 1.87 -36.85
C CYS A 6 -7.08 1.32 -36.03
N ILE A 7 -8.21 0.99 -36.66
CA ILE A 7 -9.37 0.41 -35.97
C ILE A 7 -9.03 -0.98 -35.41
N VAL A 8 -8.34 -1.83 -36.17
CA VAL A 8 -7.91 -3.16 -35.70
C VAL A 8 -6.94 -3.05 -34.52
N LEU A 9 -5.95 -2.14 -34.57
CA LEU A 9 -5.04 -1.90 -33.45
C LEU A 9 -5.76 -1.38 -32.20
N LEU A 10 -6.77 -0.53 -32.39
CA LEU A 10 -7.57 0.03 -31.31
C LEU A 10 -8.47 -1.04 -30.67
N LEU A 11 -9.07 -1.91 -31.50
CA LEU A 11 -9.84 -3.07 -31.03
C LEU A 11 -8.96 -4.11 -30.34
N ALA A 12 -7.76 -4.38 -30.86
CA ALA A 12 -6.78 -5.27 -30.24
C ALA A 12 -6.34 -4.74 -28.87
N ARG A 13 -5.92 -3.46 -28.79
CA ARG A 13 -5.62 -2.79 -27.51
C ARG A 13 -6.78 -2.83 -26.52
N ARG A 14 -8.01 -2.66 -26.99
CA ARG A 14 -9.21 -2.70 -26.14
C ARG A 14 -9.51 -4.12 -25.64
N ASN A 15 -9.20 -5.14 -26.43
CA ASN A 15 -9.39 -6.54 -26.07
C ASN A 15 -8.29 -7.02 -25.10
N ASP A 16 -7.05 -6.59 -25.32
CA ASP A 16 -5.93 -6.85 -24.41
C ASP A 16 -6.19 -6.23 -23.03
N ARG A 17 -6.59 -4.94 -22.98
CA ARG A 17 -7.02 -4.29 -21.73
C ARG A 17 -8.14 -5.06 -21.02
N ARG A 18 -9.17 -5.50 -21.75
CA ARG A 18 -10.26 -6.31 -21.18
C ARG A 18 -9.80 -7.62 -20.54
N ARG A 19 -8.67 -8.18 -20.97
CA ARG A 19 -8.10 -9.41 -20.44
C ARG A 19 -7.09 -9.15 -19.32
N SER A 20 -6.28 -8.10 -19.42
CA SER A 20 -5.24 -7.76 -18.45
C SER A 20 -5.78 -7.03 -17.22
N ASP A 21 -6.82 -6.21 -17.35
CA ASP A 21 -7.34 -5.37 -16.26
C ASP A 21 -7.79 -6.19 -15.01
N PRO A 22 -8.49 -7.33 -15.14
CA PRO A 22 -8.85 -8.15 -13.97
C PRO A 22 -7.63 -8.77 -13.28
N GLU A 23 -6.64 -9.22 -14.06
CA GLU A 23 -5.42 -9.80 -13.51
C GLU A 23 -4.55 -8.72 -12.86
N LEU A 24 -4.43 -7.55 -13.49
CA LEU A 24 -3.73 -6.40 -12.91
C LEU A 24 -4.36 -5.99 -11.58
N LEU A 25 -5.70 -5.94 -11.50
CA LEU A 25 -6.39 -5.62 -10.25
C LEU A 25 -6.10 -6.66 -9.14
N LYS A 26 -6.06 -7.94 -9.50
CA LYS A 26 -5.73 -9.04 -8.58
C LYS A 26 -4.30 -8.92 -8.07
N GLN A 27 -3.34 -8.67 -8.95
CA GLN A 27 -1.93 -8.50 -8.56
C GLN A 27 -1.74 -7.23 -7.73
N CYS A 28 -2.41 -6.13 -8.08
CA CYS A 28 -2.41 -4.92 -7.25
C CYS A 28 -3.00 -5.14 -5.86
N ALA A 29 -4.02 -5.99 -5.72
CA ALA A 29 -4.60 -6.35 -4.43
C ALA A 29 -3.64 -7.23 -3.61
N ALA A 30 -2.99 -8.21 -4.24
CA ALA A 30 -1.98 -9.06 -3.61
C ALA A 30 -0.80 -8.22 -3.09
N PHE A 31 -0.24 -7.35 -3.95
CA PHE A 31 0.83 -6.43 -3.60
C PHE A 31 0.44 -5.52 -2.43
N SER A 32 -0.75 -4.91 -2.49
CA SER A 32 -1.22 -4.01 -1.43
C SER A 32 -1.46 -4.73 -0.09
N SER A 33 -1.91 -5.98 -0.13
CA SER A 33 -2.09 -6.82 1.06
C SER A 33 -0.75 -7.19 1.69
N ALA A 34 0.22 -7.63 0.87
CA ALA A 34 1.59 -7.92 1.31
C ALA A 34 2.28 -6.70 1.93
N ALA A 35 2.23 -5.55 1.25
CA ALA A 35 2.72 -4.27 1.77
C ALA A 35 2.03 -3.87 3.08
N GLY A 36 0.73 -4.11 3.20
CA GLY A 36 -0.03 -3.85 4.44
C GLY A 36 0.40 -4.72 5.62
N ARG A 37 0.71 -6.01 5.37
CA ARG A 37 1.25 -6.92 6.39
C ARG A 37 2.64 -6.47 6.83
N PHE A 38 3.54 -6.21 5.89
CA PHE A 38 4.89 -5.74 6.19
C PHE A 38 4.86 -4.43 6.98
N LYS A 39 4.08 -3.44 6.54
CA LYS A 39 3.90 -2.16 7.25
C LYS A 39 3.37 -2.30 8.67
N ARG A 40 2.48 -3.27 8.90
CA ARG A 40 1.95 -3.55 10.24
C ARG A 40 3.08 -4.05 11.12
N ASP A 41 3.83 -5.04 10.65
CA ASP A 41 4.90 -5.65 11.42
C ASP A 41 5.97 -4.63 11.82
N ILE A 42 6.46 -3.83 10.88
CA ILE A 42 7.48 -2.79 11.16
C ILE A 42 6.98 -1.69 12.12
N ALA A 43 5.66 -1.48 12.20
CA ALA A 43 5.08 -0.43 13.05
C ALA A 43 4.65 -0.92 14.44
N THR A 44 4.33 -2.22 14.58
CA THR A 44 3.73 -2.75 15.82
C THR A 44 4.61 -3.72 16.58
N LYS A 45 5.66 -4.26 15.96
CA LYS A 45 6.51 -5.31 16.56
C LYS A 45 7.97 -4.87 16.65
N PRO A 46 8.71 -5.35 17.66
CA PRO A 46 10.15 -5.22 17.67
C PRO A 46 10.77 -6.00 16.50
N ARG A 47 11.97 -5.58 16.08
CA ARG A 47 12.60 -5.98 14.82
C ARG A 47 12.90 -7.47 14.69
N ASP A 48 13.19 -8.11 15.81
CA ASP A 48 13.47 -9.54 15.94
C ASP A 48 12.21 -10.42 15.79
N GLU A 49 11.01 -9.82 15.87
CA GLU A 49 9.72 -10.50 15.74
C GLU A 49 9.03 -10.26 14.39
N TRP A 50 9.71 -9.62 13.43
CA TRP A 50 9.13 -9.32 12.12
C TRP A 50 8.92 -10.59 11.30
N ASP A 51 7.70 -10.76 10.78
CA ASP A 51 7.39 -11.80 9.81
C ASP A 51 7.69 -11.31 8.38
N LEU A 52 8.80 -11.78 7.83
CA LEU A 52 9.26 -11.40 6.49
C LEU A 52 8.64 -12.26 5.37
N SER A 53 7.75 -13.20 5.68
CA SER A 53 7.05 -14.01 4.66
C SER A 53 6.19 -13.16 3.70
N ALA A 54 5.81 -11.95 4.13
CA ALA A 54 5.12 -11.01 3.28
C ALA A 54 6.00 -10.48 2.13
N LEU A 55 7.33 -10.55 2.22
CA LEU A 55 8.25 -10.07 1.19
C LEU A 55 8.21 -10.93 -0.07
N ASP A 56 8.14 -12.26 0.06
CA ASP A 56 8.02 -13.16 -1.09
C ASP A 56 6.74 -12.87 -1.89
N SER A 57 5.62 -12.69 -1.19
CA SER A 57 4.34 -12.30 -1.80
C SER A 57 4.38 -10.91 -2.45
N LEU A 58 5.22 -10.02 -1.90
CA LEU A 58 5.38 -8.65 -2.41
C LEU A 58 6.17 -8.66 -3.72
N GLU A 59 7.25 -9.45 -3.77
CA GLU A 59 8.11 -9.64 -4.95
C GLU A 59 7.34 -10.31 -6.09
N GLU A 60 6.67 -11.44 -5.84
CA GLU A 60 5.87 -12.16 -6.85
C GLU A 60 4.79 -11.27 -7.50
N ALA A 61 4.11 -10.48 -6.68
CA ALA A 61 3.11 -9.54 -7.18
C ALA A 61 3.76 -8.36 -7.92
N SER A 62 4.95 -7.91 -7.52
CA SER A 62 5.71 -6.86 -8.19
C SER A 62 6.15 -7.30 -9.59
N ASP A 63 6.70 -8.50 -9.72
CA ASP A 63 7.12 -9.07 -11.00
C ASP A 63 5.94 -9.19 -11.97
N SER A 64 4.79 -9.61 -11.44
CA SER A 64 3.56 -9.65 -12.23
C SER A 64 3.14 -8.25 -12.68
N ILE A 65 3.20 -7.26 -11.79
CA ILE A 65 2.88 -5.86 -12.10
C ILE A 65 3.84 -5.28 -13.15
N ASP A 66 5.13 -5.63 -13.15
CA ASP A 66 6.09 -5.19 -14.16
C ASP A 66 5.70 -5.66 -15.58
N ILE A 67 5.03 -6.81 -15.68
CA ILE A 67 4.63 -7.40 -16.97
C ILE A 67 3.32 -6.79 -17.51
N ILE A 68 2.33 -6.56 -16.63
CA ILE A 68 0.95 -6.20 -17.02
C ILE A 68 0.47 -4.84 -16.50
N GLY A 69 1.35 -4.11 -15.81
CA GLY A 69 1.07 -2.84 -15.16
C GLY A 69 0.89 -1.68 -16.12
N THR A 70 0.73 -0.50 -15.52
CA THR A 70 1.02 0.74 -16.23
C THR A 70 2.26 1.38 -15.63
N PRO A 71 2.96 2.25 -16.38
CA PRO A 71 4.19 2.88 -15.90
C PRO A 71 4.04 3.56 -14.53
N GLU A 72 2.88 4.13 -14.23
CA GLU A 72 2.62 4.76 -12.93
C GLU A 72 2.45 3.75 -11.78
N ILE A 73 1.87 2.57 -12.06
CA ILE A 73 1.69 1.51 -11.06
C ILE A 73 3.02 0.79 -10.83
N GLU A 74 3.75 0.48 -11.89
CA GLU A 74 5.07 -0.13 -11.88
C GLU A 74 6.05 0.69 -11.06
N SER A 75 6.24 1.98 -11.41
CA SER A 75 7.17 2.85 -10.70
C SER A 75 6.81 3.01 -9.22
N ALA A 76 5.52 3.01 -8.87
CA ALA A 76 5.09 3.09 -7.48
C ALA A 76 5.33 1.77 -6.71
N ALA A 77 5.21 0.61 -7.37
CA ALA A 77 5.55 -0.69 -6.79
C ALA A 77 7.06 -0.82 -6.57
N GLU A 78 7.87 -0.52 -7.60
CA GLU A 78 9.33 -0.49 -7.52
C GLU A 78 9.83 0.41 -6.39
N ARG A 79 9.23 1.60 -6.24
CA ARG A 79 9.60 2.52 -5.17
C ARG A 79 9.40 1.90 -3.79
N LEU A 80 8.30 1.18 -3.57
CA LEU A 80 8.04 0.50 -2.30
C LEU A 80 9.09 -0.60 -2.05
N ILE A 81 9.35 -1.43 -3.07
CA ILE A 81 10.37 -2.49 -3.01
C ILE A 81 11.74 -1.89 -2.67
N GLY A 82 12.09 -0.75 -3.27
CA GLY A 82 13.34 -0.03 -3.01
C GLY A 82 13.51 0.46 -1.57
N TYR A 83 12.43 0.70 -0.83
CA TYR A 83 12.50 1.06 0.60
C TYR A 83 12.65 -0.15 1.54
N VAL A 84 12.30 -1.37 1.10
CA VAL A 84 12.45 -2.59 1.92
C VAL A 84 13.87 -2.76 2.45
N PRO A 85 14.94 -2.75 1.63
CA PRO A 85 16.31 -2.89 2.14
C PRO A 85 16.72 -1.73 3.06
N LEU A 86 16.19 -0.52 2.84
CA LEU A 86 16.48 0.64 3.69
C LEU A 86 15.91 0.46 5.11
N VAL A 87 14.75 -0.19 5.22
CA VAL A 87 14.16 -0.55 6.51
C VAL A 87 14.89 -1.73 7.15
N LEU A 88 15.29 -2.73 6.37
CA LEU A 88 15.97 -3.95 6.85
C LEU A 88 17.45 -3.74 7.22
N GLU A 89 18.14 -2.75 6.66
CA GLU A 89 19.55 -2.48 6.97
C GLU A 89 19.89 -0.96 6.94
N PRO A 90 19.22 -0.10 7.74
CA PRO A 90 19.35 1.36 7.63
C PRO A 90 20.79 1.86 7.80
N LYS A 91 21.55 1.24 8.72
CA LYS A 91 22.97 1.56 8.97
C LYS A 91 23.87 1.30 7.76
N ARG A 92 23.55 0.31 6.93
CA ARG A 92 24.34 -0.02 5.73
C ARG A 92 24.19 1.03 4.64
N PHE A 93 23.01 1.65 4.58
CA PHE A 93 22.66 2.64 3.58
C PHE A 93 22.78 4.09 4.08
N ASP A 94 23.26 4.29 5.30
CA ASP A 94 23.40 5.60 5.95
C ASP A 94 22.09 6.41 5.97
N VAL A 95 20.99 5.74 6.32
CA VAL A 95 19.64 6.33 6.39
C VAL A 95 19.09 6.25 7.81
N GLU A 96 18.32 7.26 8.21
CA GLU A 96 17.55 7.20 9.44
C GLU A 96 16.43 6.15 9.31
N GLU A 97 16.27 5.32 10.35
CA GLU A 97 15.26 4.25 10.36
C GLU A 97 13.84 4.80 10.22
N GLN A 98 13.55 5.96 10.85
CA GLN A 98 12.25 6.61 10.76
C GLN A 98 11.94 7.06 9.32
N ASP A 99 12.93 7.61 8.61
CA ASP A 99 12.77 8.04 7.21
C ASP A 99 12.54 6.86 6.28
N ALA A 100 13.26 5.75 6.51
CA ALA A 100 13.08 4.52 5.74
C ALA A 100 11.66 3.95 5.94
N VAL A 101 11.19 3.89 7.20
CA VAL A 101 9.83 3.43 7.53
C VAL A 101 8.80 4.35 6.90
N GLN A 102 8.92 5.67 7.07
CA GLN A 102 8.00 6.63 6.47
C GLN A 102 7.96 6.50 4.93
N GLY A 103 9.12 6.26 4.31
CA GLY A 103 9.25 5.97 2.88
C GLY A 103 8.42 4.78 2.41
N VAL A 104 8.40 3.68 3.17
CA VAL A 104 7.54 2.52 2.87
C VAL A 104 6.05 2.91 2.90
N PHE A 105 5.64 3.69 3.90
CA PHE A 105 4.25 4.11 4.06
C PHE A 105 3.80 5.02 2.92
N ASP A 106 4.63 5.98 2.54
CA ASP A 106 4.34 6.94 1.47
C ASP A 106 4.38 6.28 0.10
N ALA A 107 5.34 5.38 -0.16
CA ALA A 107 5.39 4.59 -1.39
C ALA A 107 4.13 3.73 -1.55
N HIS A 108 3.68 3.05 -0.48
CA HIS A 108 2.42 2.29 -0.52
C HIS A 108 1.21 3.18 -0.80
N ARG A 109 1.19 4.40 -0.26
CA ARG A 109 0.10 5.36 -0.51
C ARG A 109 0.09 5.84 -1.96
N GLN A 110 1.26 6.10 -2.54
CA GLN A 110 1.42 6.44 -3.95
C GLN A 110 0.95 5.30 -4.86
N PHE A 111 1.32 4.05 -4.54
CA PHE A 111 0.86 2.86 -5.24
C PHE A 111 -0.68 2.77 -5.23
N VAL A 112 -1.31 2.88 -4.05
CA VAL A 112 -2.77 2.85 -3.93
C VAL A 112 -3.43 3.98 -4.74
N ALA A 113 -2.83 5.17 -4.78
CA ALA A 113 -3.33 6.28 -5.57
C ALA A 113 -3.24 6.01 -7.09
N ALA A 114 -2.13 5.44 -7.56
CA ALA A 114 -1.92 5.06 -8.95
C ALA A 114 -2.96 4.01 -9.40
N VAL A 115 -3.13 2.94 -8.63
CA VAL A 115 -4.13 1.89 -8.88
C VAL A 115 -5.53 2.48 -8.94
N ARG A 116 -5.91 3.32 -7.97
CA ARG A 116 -7.25 3.94 -7.95
C ARG A 116 -7.48 4.84 -9.15
N ARG A 117 -6.48 5.61 -9.57
CA ARG A 117 -6.55 6.45 -10.78
C ARG A 117 -6.75 5.61 -12.02
N HIS A 118 -5.98 4.54 -12.19
CA HIS A 118 -6.09 3.62 -13.32
C HIS A 118 -7.49 2.99 -13.44
N PHE A 119 -8.02 2.50 -12.31
CA PHE A 119 -9.34 1.86 -12.26
C PHE A 119 -10.51 2.85 -12.02
N HIS A 120 -10.28 4.16 -12.22
CA HIS A 120 -11.29 5.22 -12.11
C HIS A 120 -12.06 5.20 -10.78
N LYS A 121 -11.38 4.87 -9.68
CA LYS A 121 -11.93 4.90 -8.33
C LYS A 121 -11.65 6.27 -7.69
N PRO A 122 -12.59 6.82 -6.90
CA PRO A 122 -12.39 8.10 -6.23
C PRO A 122 -11.17 8.03 -5.30
N PRO A 123 -10.46 9.13 -4.99
CA PRO A 123 -9.36 9.12 -4.03
C PRO A 123 -9.78 8.55 -2.67
N LYS A 124 -8.87 7.88 -1.97
CA LYS A 124 -9.14 7.43 -0.60
C LYS A 124 -9.05 8.63 0.34
N VAL A 125 -10.18 9.04 0.92
CA VAL A 125 -10.19 10.08 1.97
C VAL A 125 -9.74 9.42 3.27
N HIS A 126 -8.60 9.85 3.81
CA HIS A 126 -8.10 9.37 5.09
C HIS A 126 -8.70 10.24 6.19
N GLN A 127 -9.84 9.82 6.73
CA GLN A 127 -10.42 10.46 7.90
C GLN A 127 -9.84 9.78 9.15
N ALA A 128 -9.13 10.56 9.99
CA ALA A 128 -8.75 10.08 11.31
C ALA A 128 -10.04 9.91 12.13
N VAL A 129 -10.40 8.67 12.45
CA VAL A 129 -11.49 8.41 13.39
C VAL A 129 -10.90 8.59 14.79
N PRO A 130 -11.36 9.56 15.60
CA PRO A 130 -10.88 9.70 16.96
C PRO A 130 -11.18 8.41 17.73
N ILE A 131 -10.14 7.81 18.31
CA ILE A 131 -10.25 6.67 19.21
C ILE A 131 -11.08 7.14 20.42
N LEU A 132 -12.16 6.40 20.72
CA LEU A 132 -13.12 6.64 21.79
C LEU A 132 -12.50 7.39 22.98
N VAL A 133 -12.98 8.61 23.24
CA VAL A 133 -12.65 9.37 24.44
C VAL A 133 -13.10 8.53 25.65
N HIS A 134 -12.16 8.15 26.51
CA HIS A 134 -12.49 7.50 27.78
C HIS A 134 -13.46 8.40 28.55
N PRO A 135 -14.64 7.92 29.00
CA PRO A 135 -15.47 8.71 29.89
C PRO A 135 -14.65 9.03 31.15
N ARG A 136 -14.54 10.32 31.47
CA ARG A 136 -13.94 10.78 32.73
C ARG A 136 -14.65 10.05 33.87
N ALA A 137 -13.85 9.49 34.79
CA ALA A 137 -14.36 8.89 36.02
C ALA A 137 -15.35 9.88 36.66
N VAL A 138 -16.57 9.40 36.90
CA VAL A 138 -17.56 10.13 37.69
C VAL A 138 -16.96 10.23 39.09
N GLU A 139 -16.59 11.43 39.51
CA GLU A 139 -16.18 11.71 40.89
C GLU A 139 -17.30 11.25 41.82
N GLU A 140 -17.00 10.27 42.67
CA GLU A 140 -17.84 9.89 43.82
C GLU A 140 -18.11 11.14 44.65
N LYS A 141 -19.37 11.58 44.68
CA LYS A 141 -19.84 12.51 45.69
C LYS A 141 -19.81 11.77 47.01
N THR A 142 -18.77 12.01 47.81
CA THR A 142 -18.76 11.71 49.23
C THR A 142 -19.92 12.47 49.88
N GLU A 143 -20.93 11.73 50.33
CA GLU A 143 -22.02 12.28 51.15
C GLU A 143 -21.44 12.85 52.45
N PRO A 144 -21.88 14.04 52.90
CA PRO A 144 -21.56 14.48 54.25
C PRO A 144 -22.42 13.70 55.24
N SER A 145 -21.76 12.95 56.13
CA SER A 145 -22.35 12.46 57.37
C SER A 145 -22.75 13.64 58.25
N THR A 146 -24.04 13.82 58.48
CA THR A 146 -24.57 14.64 59.57
C THR A 146 -25.11 13.73 60.66
N ASP A 147 -24.56 13.92 61.86
CA ASP A 147 -25.14 13.56 63.15
C ASP A 147 -26.55 14.10 63.35
#